data_AF-A0A077QXM8-F1
#
_entry.id   AF-A0A077QXM8-F1
#
_cell.length_a   1.000
_cell.length_b   1.000
_cell.length_c   1.000
_cell.angle_alpha   90.00
_cell.angle_beta   90.00
_cell.angle_gamma   90.00
#
_symmetry.space_group_name_H-M   'P 1'
#
loop_
_entity.id
_entity.type
_entity.pdbx_description
1 polymer ?
#
loop_
_entity_poly.entity_id
_entity_poly.type
_entity_poly.pdbx_seq_one_letter_code
_entity_poly.pdbx_strand_id
1 'polypeptide(L)'
;MALLPSSKALASLASLRSALQSINAQPIPAAPRTALRTASSFASSSSIHTSATTYNQAAASSSTASAPAESSSSTFAAASEPSTQENLHATEFDFDGETYEIPPFDEGDLVAVSSKAPIVHVKLSNLHKPAAPKSSAKSYVPLSAHVFDAPARRDVIHSAVVYYLDAQRSGTASTKGRSDVRGSMRKLRPQKGSGQARLGTMSNPILRGGAVAHGPRPRDHSTKLPRRVRELALRSALSSKWRQGNLHVVDNFDWIAPPSSTGPLARLLGSKRWSDALFLTAPRNPQPSIRSLINDARPSSSDPVYDEQQRLDHQQAIRNFVLASNNIPRVELIELDALTQEYRDNTAKTSDDKKKPGELHAYEVLRRHKVICDLGAVEWLEEKLGGAIFHQEAGPDELADSLQHNQLDAANIAEADTPSEQSQSDLNPAPVTPQPSAAA
;
A
#
# COMPACT_ATOMS: atom_id res chain seq x y z
N MET A 1 15.55 44.25 -10.70
CA MET A 1 15.67 43.22 -11.75
C MET A 1 15.10 41.93 -11.21
N ALA A 2 13.89 41.55 -11.63
CA ALA A 2 13.25 40.32 -11.20
C ALA A 2 13.95 39.13 -11.88
N LEU A 3 14.48 38.21 -11.08
CA LEU A 3 15.14 37.00 -11.56
C LEU A 3 14.10 36.07 -12.16
N LEU A 4 14.19 35.85 -13.48
CA LEU A 4 13.40 34.86 -14.19
C LEU A 4 13.68 33.45 -13.65
N PRO A 5 12.66 32.58 -13.53
CA PRO A 5 12.87 31.20 -13.11
C PRO A 5 13.74 30.45 -14.12
N SER A 6 14.66 29.62 -13.61
CA SER A 6 15.58 28.85 -14.45
C SER A 6 14.83 27.94 -15.43
N SER A 7 15.42 27.73 -16.61
CA SER A 7 14.86 26.90 -17.70
C SER A 7 14.46 25.48 -17.27
N LYS A 8 15.09 24.95 -16.21
CA LYS A 8 14.74 23.65 -15.59
C LYS A 8 13.35 23.65 -14.93
N ALA A 9 12.95 24.77 -14.33
CA ALA A 9 11.64 24.91 -13.68
C ALA A 9 10.50 25.12 -14.71
N LEU A 10 10.79 25.74 -15.85
CA LEU A 10 9.80 25.90 -16.92
C LEU A 10 9.54 24.58 -17.68
N ALA A 11 10.57 23.76 -17.85
CA ALA A 11 10.44 22.44 -18.47
C ALA A 11 9.63 21.46 -17.60
N SER A 12 9.75 21.52 -16.28
CA SER A 12 9.00 20.65 -15.37
C SER A 12 7.50 20.99 -15.33
N LEU A 13 7.15 22.28 -15.38
CA LEU A 13 5.76 22.72 -15.40
C LEU A 13 5.05 22.39 -16.72
N ALA A 14 5.77 22.48 -17.86
CA ALA A 14 5.22 22.12 -19.16
C ALA A 14 4.89 20.62 -19.27
N SER A 15 5.76 19.76 -18.73
CA SER A 15 5.55 18.31 -18.70
C SER A 15 4.42 17.89 -17.75
N LEU A 16 4.20 18.62 -16.66
CA LEU A 16 3.12 18.36 -15.70
C LEU A 16 1.77 18.75 -16.30
N ARG A 17 1.73 19.85 -17.07
CA ARG A 17 0.51 20.30 -17.77
C ARG A 17 0.08 19.34 -18.88
N SER A 18 1.01 18.77 -19.64
CA SER A 18 0.69 17.79 -20.69
C SER A 18 0.21 16.46 -20.09
N ALA A 19 0.81 16.01 -18.98
CA ALA A 19 0.37 14.81 -18.25
C ALA A 19 -1.02 14.96 -17.63
N LEU A 20 -1.40 16.18 -17.20
CA LEU A 20 -2.74 16.45 -16.67
C LEU A 20 -3.80 16.59 -17.77
N GLN A 21 -3.43 17.02 -18.98
CA GLN A 21 -4.34 17.12 -20.12
C GLN A 21 -4.65 15.77 -20.77
N SER A 22 -3.70 14.83 -20.79
CA SER A 22 -3.92 13.49 -21.36
C SER A 22 -4.88 12.62 -20.55
N ILE A 23 -5.13 12.96 -19.28
CA ILE A 23 -6.11 12.29 -18.42
C ILE A 23 -7.56 12.66 -18.81
N ASN A 24 -7.77 13.79 -19.47
CA ASN A 24 -9.12 14.33 -19.72
C ASN A 24 -9.72 13.93 -21.08
N ALA A 25 -8.96 13.24 -21.94
CA ALA A 25 -9.33 12.99 -23.33
C ALA A 25 -9.38 11.50 -23.65
N GLN A 26 -10.30 10.76 -23.04
CA GLN A 26 -10.79 9.49 -23.57
C GLN A 26 -12.31 9.39 -23.33
N PRO A 27 -13.16 9.49 -24.37
CA PRO A 27 -14.57 9.16 -24.24
C PRO A 27 -14.72 7.64 -24.11
N ILE A 28 -15.40 7.20 -23.05
CA ILE A 28 -15.72 5.79 -22.82
C ILE A 28 -16.79 5.37 -23.87
N PRO A 29 -16.58 4.33 -24.68
CA PRO A 29 -17.64 3.78 -25.52
C PRO A 29 -18.66 3.05 -24.63
N ALA A 30 -19.91 3.52 -24.64
CA ALA A 30 -21.02 2.87 -23.96
C ALA A 30 -21.34 1.52 -24.63
N ALA A 31 -21.22 0.43 -23.87
CA ALA A 31 -21.69 -0.89 -24.28
C ALA A 31 -23.21 -1.02 -24.06
N PRO A 32 -23.93 -1.78 -24.91
CA PRO A 32 -25.39 -1.84 -24.91
C PRO A 32 -25.94 -2.63 -23.73
N ARG A 33 -26.91 -2.05 -23.03
CA ARG A 33 -27.67 -2.70 -21.95
C ARG A 33 -28.68 -3.68 -22.57
N THR A 34 -28.49 -4.97 -22.33
CA THR A 34 -29.51 -5.99 -22.56
C THR A 34 -30.62 -5.84 -21.51
N ALA A 35 -31.83 -5.64 -22.00
CA ALA A 35 -33.04 -5.49 -21.19
C ALA A 35 -33.57 -6.87 -20.79
N LEU A 36 -33.72 -7.12 -19.49
CA LEU A 36 -34.65 -8.11 -18.98
C LEU A 36 -35.82 -7.37 -18.32
N ARG A 37 -36.94 -7.42 -19.03
CA ARG A 37 -38.27 -7.04 -18.57
C ARG A 37 -38.78 -8.11 -17.62
N THR A 38 -39.19 -7.74 -16.42
CA THR A 38 -40.34 -8.36 -15.76
C THR A 38 -41.16 -7.26 -15.10
N ALA A 39 -42.47 -7.34 -15.34
CA ALA A 39 -43.46 -6.38 -14.92
C ALA A 39 -43.93 -6.70 -13.50
N SER A 40 -44.20 -5.67 -12.71
CA SER A 40 -45.45 -5.60 -11.93
C SER A 40 -45.67 -4.17 -11.44
N SER A 41 -46.88 -3.71 -11.74
CA SER A 41 -47.51 -2.51 -11.22
C SER A 41 -47.60 -2.56 -9.69
N PHE A 42 -47.47 -1.42 -9.01
CA PHE A 42 -48.56 -0.81 -8.27
C PHE A 42 -48.18 0.63 -7.89
N ALA A 43 -49.16 1.52 -8.08
CA ALA A 43 -49.09 2.93 -7.72
C ALA A 43 -49.19 3.12 -6.20
N SER A 44 -48.55 4.16 -5.66
CA SER A 44 -49.23 5.26 -4.95
C SER A 44 -48.23 6.26 -4.33
N SER A 45 -48.65 7.53 -4.36
CA SER A 45 -48.17 8.71 -3.63
C SER A 45 -47.98 8.44 -2.12
N SER A 46 -47.22 9.19 -1.30
CA SER A 46 -47.22 10.64 -1.10
C SER A 46 -46.15 11.08 -0.07
N SER A 47 -45.34 12.06 -0.44
CA SER A 47 -45.02 13.33 0.23
C SER A 47 -45.34 13.61 1.74
N ILE A 48 -44.29 14.10 2.45
CA ILE A 48 -44.20 15.19 3.47
C ILE A 48 -44.57 14.93 4.96
N HIS A 49 -43.61 15.18 5.87
CA HIS A 49 -43.61 16.11 7.04
C HIS A 49 -42.58 15.64 8.10
N THR A 50 -41.46 16.33 8.39
CA THR A 50 -41.25 17.51 9.27
C THR A 50 -42.15 17.65 10.49
N SER A 51 -41.56 17.46 11.69
CA SER A 51 -41.78 18.34 12.85
C SER A 51 -40.73 18.11 13.94
N ALA A 52 -40.11 19.21 14.35
CA ALA A 52 -39.36 19.39 15.59
C ALA A 52 -40.30 19.88 16.70
N THR A 53 -40.05 19.51 17.96
CA THR A 53 -40.54 20.28 19.13
C THR A 53 -39.59 20.15 20.33
N THR A 54 -38.90 21.25 20.66
CA THR A 54 -38.88 22.02 21.94
C THR A 54 -39.78 21.50 23.10
N TYR A 55 -39.57 21.65 24.41
CA TYR A 55 -38.69 22.44 25.30
C TYR A 55 -39.02 22.07 26.79
N ASN A 56 -38.25 22.66 27.73
CA ASN A 56 -38.44 22.84 29.19
C ASN A 56 -38.13 21.67 30.15
N GLN A 57 -37.08 21.73 30.99
CA GLN A 57 -36.70 22.63 32.12
C GLN A 57 -37.57 22.50 33.39
N ALA A 58 -36.95 21.95 34.45
CA ALA A 58 -36.87 22.46 35.83
C ALA A 58 -36.19 21.37 36.70
N ALA A 59 -35.55 21.59 37.83
CA ALA A 59 -34.79 22.68 38.45
C ALA A 59 -34.28 22.09 39.79
N ALA A 60 -33.08 22.50 40.21
CA ALA A 60 -32.53 22.44 41.59
C ALA A 60 -32.32 21.05 42.23
N SER A 61 -31.30 20.73 43.03
CA SER A 61 -30.28 21.50 43.76
C SER A 61 -29.25 20.54 44.39
N SER A 62 -27.98 20.99 44.53
CA SER A 62 -27.00 20.78 45.63
C SER A 62 -26.81 19.37 46.22
N SER A 63 -25.63 18.82 46.50
CA SER A 63 -24.29 19.35 46.76
C SER A 63 -23.38 18.18 47.20
N THR A 64 -22.04 18.39 47.20
CA THR A 64 -20.98 17.63 47.93
C THR A 64 -20.71 16.19 47.47
N ALA A 65 -19.51 15.61 47.49
CA ALA A 65 -18.11 16.00 47.52
C ALA A 65 -17.33 14.65 47.40
N SER A 66 -16.08 14.68 46.95
CA SER A 66 -15.04 13.67 47.20
C SER A 66 -14.99 12.40 46.34
N ALA A 67 -13.91 12.33 45.53
CA ALA A 67 -13.16 11.11 45.20
C ALA A 67 -12.26 10.74 46.42
N PRO A 68 -11.42 9.66 46.43
CA PRO A 68 -11.07 8.71 45.36
C PRO A 68 -10.87 7.22 45.81
N ALA A 69 -10.42 6.41 44.83
CA ALA A 69 -9.44 5.30 44.95
C ALA A 69 -9.88 3.88 45.36
N GLU A 70 -9.36 2.93 44.54
CA GLU A 70 -8.92 1.56 44.88
C GLU A 70 -10.00 0.54 45.33
N SER A 71 -9.91 -0.76 45.15
CA SER A 71 -9.05 -1.68 44.41
C SER A 71 -9.79 -3.04 44.41
N SER A 72 -9.26 -3.95 43.61
CA SER A 72 -9.66 -5.33 43.36
C SER A 72 -10.06 -6.24 44.54
N SER A 73 -10.90 -7.20 44.17
CA SER A 73 -10.97 -8.61 44.60
C SER A 73 -11.80 -9.00 45.83
N SER A 74 -12.81 -9.83 45.58
CA SER A 74 -13.01 -11.06 46.35
C SER A 74 -13.75 -12.12 45.52
N THR A 75 -13.12 -13.27 45.47
CA THR A 75 -13.57 -14.60 45.05
C THR A 75 -14.81 -15.10 45.79
N PHE A 76 -15.65 -15.89 45.13
CA PHE A 76 -16.24 -17.09 45.74
C PHE A 76 -16.52 -18.18 44.70
N ALA A 77 -16.46 -19.43 45.16
CA ALA A 77 -16.14 -20.63 44.41
C ALA A 77 -17.35 -21.51 44.00
N ALA A 78 -17.14 -22.22 42.88
CA ALA A 78 -17.48 -23.61 42.50
C ALA A 78 -18.79 -24.33 42.96
N ALA A 79 -19.53 -24.84 41.95
CA ALA A 79 -20.23 -26.15 41.89
C ALA A 79 -20.79 -26.34 40.45
N SER A 80 -20.20 -27.19 39.58
CA SER A 80 -20.50 -28.62 39.29
C SER A 80 -21.59 -28.89 38.23
N GLU A 81 -21.21 -29.70 37.22
CA GLU A 81 -21.97 -30.50 36.21
C GLU A 81 -22.18 -29.92 34.78
N PRO A 82 -21.91 -30.73 33.71
CA PRO A 82 -21.93 -30.28 32.32
C PRO A 82 -23.29 -30.51 31.65
N SER A 83 -23.85 -29.49 31.01
CA SER A 83 -24.97 -29.64 30.08
C SER A 83 -24.50 -29.31 28.66
N THR A 84 -24.79 -30.25 27.77
CA THR A 84 -24.66 -30.19 26.31
C THR A 84 -25.20 -28.85 25.80
N GLN A 85 -24.33 -28.00 25.24
CA GLN A 85 -24.76 -26.76 24.60
C GLN A 85 -25.38 -27.10 23.25
N GLU A 86 -26.70 -27.18 23.19
CA GLU A 86 -27.43 -27.05 21.93
C GLU A 86 -27.29 -25.60 21.43
N ASN A 87 -27.00 -25.46 20.13
CA ASN A 87 -26.94 -24.18 19.43
C ASN A 87 -28.31 -23.48 19.50
N LEU A 88 -28.48 -22.59 20.47
CA LEU A 88 -29.63 -21.68 20.53
C LEU A 88 -29.40 -20.52 19.58
N HIS A 89 -29.67 -20.73 18.28
CA HIS A 89 -29.99 -19.62 17.39
C HIS A 89 -31.38 -19.09 17.79
N ALA A 90 -31.50 -17.78 18.03
CA ALA A 90 -32.80 -17.17 18.26
C ALA A 90 -33.66 -17.35 17.00
N THR A 91 -34.70 -18.19 17.09
CA THR A 91 -35.62 -18.51 15.98
C THR A 91 -36.66 -17.43 15.76
N GLU A 92 -36.87 -16.57 16.75
CA GLU A 92 -37.96 -15.59 16.78
C GLU A 92 -37.45 -14.23 17.26
N PHE A 93 -37.94 -13.18 16.62
CA PHE A 93 -37.67 -11.80 16.98
C PHE A 93 -39.00 -11.02 17.09
N ASP A 94 -39.28 -10.48 18.27
CA ASP A 94 -40.46 -9.66 18.53
C ASP A 94 -40.17 -8.17 18.26
N PHE A 95 -40.96 -7.56 17.38
CA PHE A 95 -40.92 -6.12 17.14
C PHE A 95 -42.35 -5.56 17.06
N ASP A 96 -42.62 -4.52 17.86
CA ASP A 96 -43.94 -3.85 17.95
C ASP A 96 -45.14 -4.78 18.22
N GLY A 97 -44.92 -5.87 18.96
CA GLY A 97 -45.98 -6.80 19.37
C GLY A 97 -46.37 -7.84 18.30
N GLU A 98 -45.63 -7.88 17.19
CA GLU A 98 -45.72 -8.95 16.20
C GLU A 98 -44.43 -9.79 16.24
N THR A 99 -44.61 -11.11 16.32
CA THR A 99 -43.52 -12.09 16.36
C THR A 99 -43.16 -12.47 14.94
N TYR A 100 -41.90 -12.24 14.57
CA TYR A 100 -41.34 -12.60 13.27
C TYR A 100 -40.43 -13.81 13.41
N GLU A 101 -40.77 -14.90 12.72
CA GLU A 101 -39.92 -16.09 12.62
C GLU A 101 -38.73 -15.81 11.69
N ILE A 102 -37.51 -16.01 12.17
CA ILE A 102 -36.31 -15.92 11.36
C ILE A 102 -36.16 -17.28 10.65
N PRO A 103 -36.27 -17.35 9.32
CA PRO A 103 -36.12 -18.60 8.62
C PRO A 103 -34.74 -19.21 8.90
N PRO A 104 -34.64 -20.55 9.04
CA PRO A 104 -33.38 -21.21 9.31
C PRO A 104 -32.38 -20.81 8.23
N PHE A 105 -31.20 -20.37 8.66
CA PHE A 105 -30.12 -19.99 7.76
C PHE A 105 -29.67 -21.25 7.01
N ASP A 106 -30.09 -21.38 5.75
CA ASP A 106 -29.78 -22.54 4.92
C ASP A 106 -28.30 -22.46 4.51
N GLU A 107 -27.43 -23.10 5.31
CA GLU A 107 -25.99 -23.17 5.05
C GLU A 107 -25.66 -23.84 3.71
N GLY A 108 -26.63 -24.53 3.10
CA GLY A 108 -26.49 -25.26 1.84
C GLY A 108 -26.25 -24.40 0.59
N ASP A 109 -26.59 -23.10 0.61
CA ASP A 109 -26.39 -22.19 -0.53
C ASP A 109 -25.09 -21.38 -0.47
N LEU A 110 -24.27 -21.59 0.57
CA LEU A 110 -22.96 -20.96 0.68
C LEU A 110 -21.92 -21.66 -0.19
N VAL A 111 -21.90 -21.33 -1.49
CA VAL A 111 -20.76 -21.67 -2.33
C VAL A 111 -19.60 -20.75 -1.97
N ALA A 112 -18.61 -21.27 -1.26
CA ALA A 112 -17.32 -20.61 -1.09
C ALA A 112 -16.65 -20.43 -2.46
N VAL A 113 -16.90 -19.30 -3.12
CA VAL A 113 -16.17 -18.94 -4.34
C VAL A 113 -14.74 -18.67 -3.92
N SER A 114 -13.82 -19.59 -4.24
CA SER A 114 -12.39 -19.35 -4.15
C SER A 114 -12.04 -18.17 -5.04
N SER A 115 -12.05 -16.96 -4.47
CA SER A 115 -11.72 -15.75 -5.19
C SER A 115 -10.21 -15.73 -5.34
N LYS A 116 -9.69 -16.41 -6.37
CA LYS A 116 -8.30 -16.23 -6.80
C LYS A 116 -8.10 -14.73 -6.99
N ALA A 117 -7.16 -14.15 -6.25
CA ALA A 117 -6.88 -12.72 -6.34
C ALA A 117 -6.65 -12.37 -7.82
N PRO A 118 -7.24 -11.29 -8.34
CA PRO A 118 -7.09 -10.97 -9.75
C PRO A 118 -5.60 -10.83 -10.08
N ILE A 119 -5.17 -11.51 -11.15
CA ILE A 119 -3.78 -11.51 -11.61
C ILE A 119 -3.67 -10.63 -12.84
N VAL A 120 -2.66 -9.78 -12.85
CA VAL A 120 -2.33 -8.87 -13.94
C VAL A 120 -1.02 -9.32 -14.56
N HIS A 121 -0.97 -9.44 -15.88
CA HIS A 121 0.26 -9.90 -16.55
C HIS A 121 1.05 -8.72 -17.10
N VAL A 122 2.36 -8.71 -16.87
CA VAL A 122 3.29 -7.75 -17.47
C VAL A 122 4.36 -8.50 -18.25
N LYS A 123 4.75 -7.97 -19.41
CA LYS A 123 5.82 -8.55 -20.22
C LYS A 123 7.14 -8.46 -19.46
N LEU A 124 7.82 -9.60 -19.33
CA LEU A 124 9.18 -9.66 -18.83
C LEU A 124 10.14 -9.08 -19.88
N SER A 125 10.97 -8.12 -19.46
CA SER A 125 11.91 -7.43 -20.32
C SER A 125 13.32 -7.59 -19.80
N ASN A 126 14.29 -7.84 -20.68
CA ASN A 126 15.68 -8.00 -20.24
C ASN A 126 16.37 -6.63 -20.27
N LEU A 127 17.28 -6.36 -19.33
CA LEU A 127 18.13 -5.17 -19.38
C LEU A 127 19.07 -5.24 -20.59
N HIS A 128 19.73 -6.38 -20.79
CA HIS A 128 20.62 -6.60 -21.92
C HIS A 128 19.88 -7.02 -23.20
N LYS A 129 20.52 -6.82 -24.35
CA LYS A 129 20.10 -7.49 -25.58
C LYS A 129 20.47 -8.97 -25.45
N PRO A 130 19.55 -9.93 -25.67
CA PRO A 130 19.89 -11.34 -25.57
C PRO A 130 21.00 -11.69 -26.59
N ALA A 131 22.01 -12.42 -26.14
CA ALA A 131 23.19 -12.77 -26.94
C ALA A 131 22.86 -13.73 -28.10
N ALA A 132 21.78 -14.50 -28.00
CA ALA A 132 21.27 -15.37 -29.05
C ALA A 132 19.75 -15.17 -29.22
N PRO A 133 19.21 -15.28 -30.45
CA PRO A 133 17.78 -15.37 -30.67
C PRO A 133 17.28 -16.77 -30.27
N LYS A 134 17.35 -17.11 -28.97
CA LYS A 134 16.51 -18.20 -28.44
C LYS A 134 15.07 -17.74 -28.68
N SER A 135 14.24 -18.61 -29.30
CA SER A 135 12.89 -18.28 -29.78
C SER A 135 12.21 -17.29 -28.85
N SER A 136 11.77 -16.15 -29.38
CA SER A 136 11.21 -15.03 -28.63
C SER A 136 9.85 -15.36 -28.01
N ALA A 137 9.79 -16.39 -27.16
CA ALA A 137 8.67 -16.66 -26.31
C ALA A 137 8.49 -15.40 -25.43
N LYS A 138 7.35 -14.76 -25.56
CA LYS A 138 6.99 -13.61 -24.73
C LYS A 138 6.81 -14.16 -23.32
N SER A 139 7.82 -14.00 -22.47
CA SER A 139 7.68 -14.30 -21.05
C SER A 139 6.84 -13.20 -20.39
N TYR A 140 5.89 -13.62 -19.57
CA TYR A 140 4.98 -12.75 -18.83
C TYR A 140 5.11 -13.06 -17.34
N VAL A 141 5.06 -12.02 -16.52
CA VAL A 141 5.13 -12.09 -15.06
C VAL A 141 3.73 -11.84 -14.49
N PRO A 142 3.19 -12.74 -13.64
CA PRO A 142 1.88 -12.59 -13.01
C PRO A 142 1.96 -11.68 -11.77
N LEU A 143 1.50 -10.44 -11.87
CA LEU A 143 1.44 -9.47 -10.79
C LEU A 143 0.11 -9.53 -10.02
N SER A 144 0.13 -9.18 -8.73
CA SER A 144 -1.09 -9.00 -7.95
C SER A 144 -1.89 -7.75 -8.39
N ALA A 145 -3.14 -7.92 -8.83
CA ALA A 145 -4.00 -6.80 -9.20
C ALA A 145 -4.33 -5.87 -8.01
N HIS A 146 -4.30 -6.39 -6.78
CA HIS A 146 -4.51 -5.57 -5.59
C HIS A 146 -3.49 -4.41 -5.50
N VAL A 147 -2.26 -4.64 -5.96
CA VAL A 147 -1.17 -3.66 -5.93
C VAL A 147 -1.08 -2.88 -7.24
N PHE A 148 -1.18 -3.58 -8.38
CA PHE A 148 -0.86 -3.04 -9.70
C PHE A 148 -2.08 -2.72 -10.58
N ASP A 149 -3.30 -3.05 -10.18
CA ASP A 149 -4.54 -2.65 -10.87
C ASP A 149 -5.63 -2.15 -9.91
N ALA A 150 -5.22 -1.39 -8.90
CA ALA A 150 -6.13 -0.64 -8.04
C ALA A 150 -6.81 0.51 -8.83
N PRO A 151 -8.05 0.92 -8.46
CA PRO A 151 -8.70 2.05 -9.08
C PRO A 151 -7.88 3.34 -8.88
N ALA A 152 -7.55 4.02 -9.98
CA ALA A 152 -6.74 5.23 -9.95
C ALA A 152 -7.49 6.41 -9.29
N ARG A 153 -7.11 6.74 -8.05
CA ARG A 153 -7.71 7.82 -7.25
C ARG A 153 -6.85 9.09 -7.25
N ARG A 154 -7.24 10.08 -8.05
CA ARG A 154 -6.49 11.34 -8.22
C ARG A 154 -6.44 12.19 -6.95
N ASP A 155 -7.52 12.20 -6.18
CA ASP A 155 -7.63 12.87 -4.88
C ASP A 155 -6.56 12.37 -3.90
N VAL A 156 -6.45 11.06 -3.74
CA VAL A 156 -5.50 10.41 -2.82
C VAL A 156 -4.06 10.62 -3.29
N ILE A 157 -3.81 10.50 -4.60
CA ILE A 157 -2.51 10.79 -5.20
C ILE A 157 -2.10 12.25 -4.91
N HIS A 158 -2.99 13.21 -5.10
CA HIS A 158 -2.70 14.62 -4.85
C HIS A 158 -2.32 14.87 -3.38
N SER A 159 -3.09 14.34 -2.43
CA SER A 159 -2.78 14.47 -1.00
C SER A 159 -1.42 13.89 -0.65
N ALA A 160 -1.04 12.74 -1.22
CA ALA A 160 0.28 12.14 -0.99
C ALA A 160 1.42 12.95 -1.60
N VAL A 161 1.20 13.56 -2.77
CA VAL A 161 2.18 14.45 -3.41
C VAL A 161 2.40 15.71 -2.59
N VAL A 162 1.33 16.36 -2.13
CA VAL A 162 1.42 17.56 -1.27
C VAL A 162 2.14 17.22 0.02
N TYR A 163 1.77 16.12 0.69
CA TYR A 163 2.45 15.62 1.89
C TYR A 163 3.97 15.48 1.68
N TYR A 164 4.39 14.84 0.59
CA TYR A 164 5.80 14.64 0.28
C TYR A 164 6.54 15.96 0.03
N LEU A 165 5.95 16.87 -0.75
CA LEU A 165 6.56 18.16 -1.09
C LEU A 165 6.63 19.11 0.13
N ASP A 166 5.61 19.08 0.99
CA ASP A 166 5.57 19.85 2.22
C ASP A 166 6.65 19.40 3.21
N ALA A 167 6.89 18.10 3.32
CA ALA A 167 7.97 17.54 4.14
C ALA A 167 9.37 17.90 3.62
N GLN A 168 9.54 18.07 2.30
CA GLN A 168 10.81 18.51 1.70
C GLN A 168 11.06 20.02 1.81
N ARG A 169 10.02 20.80 2.10
CA ARG A 169 10.09 22.26 2.08
C ARG A 169 10.76 22.79 3.35
N SER A 170 11.90 23.47 3.19
CA SER A 170 12.53 24.19 4.29
C SER A 170 11.87 25.56 4.51
N GLY A 171 11.35 25.78 5.73
CA GLY A 171 10.80 27.07 6.15
C GLY A 171 11.85 27.94 6.84
N THR A 172 12.96 28.27 6.18
CA THR A 172 14.07 29.08 6.75
C THR A 172 13.88 30.58 6.59
N ALA A 173 12.85 31.01 5.84
CA ALA A 173 12.56 32.41 5.62
C ALA A 173 12.26 33.12 6.95
N SER A 174 13.05 34.14 7.27
CA SER A 174 12.93 34.91 8.51
C SER A 174 13.07 36.40 8.22
N THR A 175 12.34 37.19 8.99
CA THR A 175 12.43 38.65 9.01
C THR A 175 12.69 39.12 10.42
N LYS A 176 13.39 40.25 10.55
CA LYS A 176 13.71 40.83 11.86
C LYS A 176 12.47 41.54 12.40
N GLY A 177 12.02 41.10 13.58
CA GLY A 177 11.00 41.78 14.35
C GLY A 177 11.53 43.07 14.99
N ARG A 178 10.65 43.79 15.68
CA ARG A 178 11.01 45.06 16.36
C ARG A 178 12.16 44.90 17.36
N SER A 179 12.23 43.76 18.03
CA SER A 179 13.28 43.39 18.99
C SER A 179 14.62 43.05 18.32
N ASP A 180 14.57 42.52 17.10
CA ASP A 180 15.75 41.91 16.46
C ASP A 180 16.49 42.91 15.56
N VAL A 181 15.84 44.03 15.23
CA VAL A 181 16.46 45.14 14.51
C VAL A 181 17.36 45.93 15.45
N ARG A 182 18.64 46.05 15.06
CA ARG A 182 19.62 46.88 15.75
C ARG A 182 19.16 48.36 15.75
N GLY A 183 18.93 48.91 16.93
CA GLY A 183 18.49 50.30 17.07
C GLY A 183 18.36 50.74 18.52
N SER A 184 18.16 52.04 18.74
CA SER A 184 17.90 52.57 20.08
C SER A 184 16.45 52.28 20.50
N MET A 185 16.29 51.71 21.70
CA MET A 185 14.99 51.57 22.37
C MET A 185 14.53 52.86 23.06
N ARG A 186 15.35 53.92 23.02
CA ARG A 186 14.96 55.24 23.52
C ARG A 186 13.91 55.85 22.61
N LYS A 187 12.93 56.52 23.20
CA LYS A 187 11.94 57.31 22.46
C LYS A 187 12.65 58.40 21.65
N LEU A 188 12.38 58.48 20.34
CA LEU A 188 13.10 59.40 19.44
C LEU A 188 12.86 60.88 19.72
N ARG A 189 11.66 61.24 20.22
CA ARG A 189 11.30 62.61 20.61
C ARG A 189 10.16 62.65 21.62
N PRO A 190 10.00 63.74 22.40
CA PRO A 190 8.93 63.84 23.39
C PRO A 190 7.53 63.73 22.77
N GLN A 191 6.58 63.29 23.59
CA GLN A 191 5.21 63.01 23.17
C GLN A 191 4.44 64.26 22.69
N LYS A 192 4.78 65.43 23.23
CA LYS A 192 4.21 66.75 22.93
C LYS A 192 5.34 67.77 22.76
N GLY A 193 5.03 68.92 22.17
CA GLY A 193 5.97 70.04 22.01
C GLY A 193 6.86 70.01 20.75
N SER A 194 6.85 68.92 19.98
CA SER A 194 7.70 68.81 18.77
C SER A 194 7.03 69.22 17.45
N GLY A 195 5.70 69.44 17.43
CA GLY A 195 4.95 69.74 16.19
C GLY A 195 4.91 68.62 15.13
N GLN A 196 5.48 67.45 15.43
CA GLN A 196 5.62 66.32 14.49
C GLN A 196 4.79 65.10 14.93
N ALA A 197 4.42 64.23 13.99
CA ALA A 197 3.59 63.03 14.24
C ALA A 197 4.19 62.10 15.30
N ARG A 198 3.51 61.73 16.39
CA ARG A 198 4.10 61.00 17.55
C ARG A 198 4.93 59.77 17.16
N LEU A 199 6.13 59.64 17.75
CA LEU A 199 7.04 58.52 17.46
C LEU A 199 7.55 57.82 18.72
N GLY A 200 7.75 56.50 18.60
CA GLY A 200 8.31 55.64 19.63
C GLY A 200 9.81 55.40 19.42
N THR A 201 10.18 54.13 19.32
CA THR A 201 11.56 53.66 19.09
C THR A 201 11.95 53.72 17.61
N MET A 202 13.26 53.62 17.34
CA MET A 202 13.81 53.62 15.98
C MET A 202 13.40 52.38 15.17
N SER A 203 13.17 51.25 15.85
CA SER A 203 12.76 49.97 15.25
C SER A 203 11.30 49.91 14.80
N ASN A 204 10.59 51.04 14.80
CA ASN A 204 9.20 51.11 14.36
C ASN A 204 9.07 50.78 12.86
N PRO A 205 8.19 49.84 12.44
CA PRO A 205 7.99 49.48 11.03
C PRO A 205 7.62 50.65 10.10
N ILE A 206 7.06 51.73 10.64
CA ILE A 206 6.71 52.94 9.86
C ILE A 206 7.97 53.69 9.40
N LEU A 207 9.09 53.53 10.11
CA LEU A 207 10.34 54.19 9.78
C LEU A 207 11.15 53.41 8.74
N ARG A 208 11.94 54.13 7.95
CA ARG A 208 12.96 53.53 7.07
C ARG A 208 14.02 52.82 7.92
N GLY A 209 14.33 51.58 7.55
CA GLY A 209 15.22 50.72 8.35
C GLY A 209 14.59 50.17 9.63
N GLY A 210 13.29 50.39 9.83
CA GLY A 210 12.51 49.77 10.91
C GLY A 210 12.26 48.27 10.67
N ALA A 211 11.66 47.61 11.66
CA ALA A 211 11.35 46.19 11.57
C ALA A 211 10.21 45.87 10.59
N VAL A 212 10.11 44.61 10.17
CA VAL A 212 8.97 44.14 9.38
C VAL A 212 7.83 43.77 10.33
N ALA A 213 6.63 44.34 10.13
CA ALA A 213 5.49 44.09 11.01
C ALA A 213 4.94 42.65 10.86
N HIS A 214 4.64 42.25 9.63
CA HIS A 214 4.18 40.90 9.29
C HIS A 214 5.07 40.34 8.18
N GLY A 215 6.18 39.72 8.58
CA GLY A 215 7.08 39.03 7.67
C GLY A 215 7.12 37.54 7.94
N PRO A 216 7.72 36.75 7.03
CA PRO A 216 7.90 35.32 7.25
C PRO A 216 8.73 35.08 8.52
N ARG A 217 8.36 34.03 9.24
CA ARG A 217 9.12 33.45 10.34
C ARG A 217 9.46 32.01 10.02
N PRO A 218 10.59 31.49 10.53
CA PRO A 218 10.92 30.09 10.35
C PRO A 218 9.81 29.21 10.91
N ARG A 219 9.38 28.23 10.12
CA ARG A 219 8.32 27.29 10.50
C ARG A 219 8.53 25.94 9.81
N ASP A 220 7.98 24.91 10.41
CA ASP A 220 7.85 23.63 9.73
C ASP A 220 6.63 23.67 8.79
N HIS A 221 6.80 23.09 7.60
CA HIS A 221 5.75 22.94 6.59
C HIS A 221 5.19 21.52 6.55
N SER A 222 5.79 20.57 7.29
CA SER A 222 5.36 19.19 7.30
C SER A 222 3.87 19.04 7.66
N THR A 223 3.17 18.23 6.88
CA THR A 223 1.76 17.87 7.11
C THR A 223 1.69 16.39 7.46
N LYS A 224 0.67 15.95 8.22
CA LYS A 224 0.50 14.55 8.57
C LYS A 224 -0.51 13.89 7.64
N LEU A 225 -0.15 12.73 7.08
CA LEU A 225 -1.04 11.93 6.25
C LEU A 225 -1.16 10.50 6.81
N PRO A 226 -2.38 9.96 6.99
CA PRO A 226 -2.56 8.60 7.46
C PRO A 226 -1.83 7.60 6.56
N ARG A 227 -1.17 6.61 7.16
CA ARG A 227 -0.40 5.58 6.44
C ARG A 227 -1.20 4.86 5.36
N ARG A 228 -2.46 4.50 5.66
CA ARG A 228 -3.36 3.82 4.70
C ARG A 228 -3.61 4.66 3.44
N VAL A 229 -3.65 5.98 3.59
CA VAL A 229 -3.82 6.91 2.45
C VAL A 229 -2.53 7.00 1.64
N ARG A 230 -1.36 6.99 2.29
CA ARG A 230 -0.05 6.90 1.60
C ARG A 230 0.06 5.63 0.75
N GLU A 231 -0.30 4.48 1.33
CA GLU A 231 -0.29 3.19 0.62
C GLU A 231 -1.27 3.16 -0.55
N LEU A 232 -2.50 3.64 -0.34
CA LEU A 232 -3.50 3.72 -1.40
C LEU A 232 -3.05 4.64 -2.55
N ALA A 233 -2.35 5.74 -2.23
CA ALA A 233 -1.75 6.61 -3.23
C ALA A 233 -0.65 5.89 -4.02
N LEU A 234 0.18 5.09 -3.35
CA LEU A 234 1.23 4.31 -4.00
C LEU A 234 0.64 3.24 -4.93
N ARG A 235 -0.33 2.45 -4.47
CA ARG A 235 -1.08 1.48 -5.31
C ARG A 235 -1.71 2.17 -6.52
N SER A 236 -2.37 3.31 -6.31
CA SER A 236 -2.99 4.09 -7.39
C SER A 236 -1.96 4.62 -8.40
N ALA A 237 -0.79 5.05 -7.93
CA ALA A 237 0.29 5.55 -8.79
C ALA A 237 0.91 4.41 -9.64
N LEU A 238 1.21 3.26 -9.03
CA LEU A 238 1.72 2.09 -9.74
C LEU A 238 0.70 1.57 -10.76
N SER A 239 -0.57 1.50 -10.37
CA SER A 239 -1.66 1.08 -11.25
C SER A 239 -1.84 2.04 -12.43
N SER A 240 -1.70 3.35 -12.20
CA SER A 240 -1.70 4.32 -13.29
C SER A 240 -0.52 4.12 -14.25
N LYS A 241 0.68 3.75 -13.76
CA LYS A 241 1.84 3.46 -14.62
C LYS A 241 1.64 2.18 -15.43
N TRP A 242 1.07 1.16 -14.81
CA TRP A 242 0.73 -0.10 -15.48
C TRP A 242 -0.29 0.12 -16.61
N ARG A 243 -1.42 0.78 -16.32
CA ARG A 243 -2.47 1.09 -17.32
C ARG A 243 -1.98 1.92 -18.50
N GLN A 244 -0.97 2.76 -18.28
CA GLN A 244 -0.31 3.55 -19.33
C GLN A 244 0.73 2.76 -20.15
N GLY A 245 1.04 1.53 -19.77
CA GLY A 245 2.12 0.74 -20.38
C GLY A 245 3.52 1.27 -20.06
N ASN A 246 3.67 2.00 -18.95
CA ASN A 246 4.91 2.63 -18.50
C ASN A 246 5.61 1.90 -17.34
N LEU A 247 4.97 0.86 -16.81
CA LEU A 247 5.57 -0.08 -15.87
C LEU A 247 6.22 -1.24 -16.65
N HIS A 248 7.49 -1.49 -16.39
CA HIS A 248 8.25 -2.58 -16.98
C HIS A 248 8.85 -3.46 -15.87
N VAL A 249 8.87 -4.77 -16.08
CA VAL A 249 9.50 -5.72 -15.16
C VAL A 249 10.72 -6.33 -15.85
N VAL A 250 11.81 -6.44 -15.09
CA VAL A 250 13.09 -7.02 -15.50
C VAL A 250 13.46 -8.12 -14.50
N ASP A 251 14.21 -9.12 -14.95
CA ASP A 251 14.70 -10.18 -14.07
C ASP A 251 15.58 -9.62 -12.95
N ASN A 252 16.65 -8.92 -13.35
CA ASN A 252 17.63 -8.32 -12.45
C ASN A 252 18.35 -7.15 -13.13
N PHE A 253 18.87 -6.21 -12.34
CA PHE A 253 19.73 -5.12 -12.82
C PHE A 253 21.22 -5.44 -12.90
N ASP A 254 21.56 -6.70 -13.16
CA ASP A 254 22.95 -7.10 -13.37
C ASP A 254 23.58 -6.26 -14.48
N TRP A 255 24.77 -5.72 -14.24
CA TRP A 255 25.53 -4.95 -15.22
C TRP A 255 26.96 -5.47 -15.32
N ILE A 256 27.46 -5.54 -16.57
CA ILE A 256 28.79 -6.06 -16.88
C ILE A 256 29.87 -5.28 -16.11
N ALA A 257 30.98 -5.98 -15.83
CA ALA A 257 32.17 -5.61 -15.05
C ALA A 257 32.56 -4.11 -15.07
N PRO A 258 33.26 -3.62 -14.02
CA PRO A 258 33.08 -2.27 -13.47
C PRO A 258 33.04 -1.20 -14.58
N PRO A 259 31.95 -0.44 -14.68
CA PRO A 259 31.77 0.49 -15.79
C PRO A 259 32.83 1.59 -15.69
N SER A 260 33.82 1.57 -16.58
CA SER A 260 34.75 2.69 -16.74
C SER A 260 34.07 3.94 -17.33
N SER A 261 32.89 3.77 -17.93
CA SER A 261 32.11 4.83 -18.55
C SER A 261 30.60 4.59 -18.40
N THR A 262 29.86 5.69 -18.21
CA THR A 262 28.39 5.76 -18.19
C THR A 262 27.76 5.66 -19.60
N GLY A 263 28.54 5.92 -20.66
CA GLY A 263 28.05 5.99 -22.04
C GLY A 263 27.33 4.73 -22.55
N PRO A 264 27.82 3.51 -22.28
CA PRO A 264 27.16 2.27 -22.71
C PRO A 264 25.75 2.10 -22.14
N LEU A 265 25.58 2.34 -20.84
CA LEU A 265 24.27 2.27 -20.19
C LEU A 265 23.33 3.32 -20.77
N ALA A 266 23.77 4.57 -20.92
CA ALA A 266 22.96 5.63 -21.50
C ALA A 266 22.48 5.31 -22.93
N ARG A 267 23.33 4.71 -23.78
CA ARG A 267 22.96 4.26 -25.13
C ARG A 267 21.94 3.13 -25.09
N LEU A 268 22.12 2.16 -24.20
CA LEU A 268 21.19 1.05 -24.01
C LEU A 268 19.81 1.57 -23.57
N LEU A 269 19.77 2.43 -22.55
CA LEU A 269 18.53 3.04 -22.08
C LEU A 269 17.85 3.87 -23.17
N GLY A 270 18.64 4.60 -23.98
CA GLY A 270 18.14 5.29 -25.17
C GLY A 270 17.46 4.36 -26.17
N SER A 271 18.08 3.20 -26.46
CA SER A 271 17.53 2.20 -27.40
C SER A 271 16.19 1.61 -26.93
N LYS A 272 16.02 1.43 -25.61
CA LYS A 272 14.78 0.94 -24.99
C LYS A 272 13.76 2.02 -24.68
N ARG A 273 14.07 3.29 -24.96
CA ARG A 273 13.26 4.47 -24.60
C ARG A 273 13.05 4.60 -23.08
N TRP A 274 14.07 4.26 -22.31
CA TRP A 274 14.13 4.36 -20.84
C TRP A 274 15.01 5.55 -20.40
N SER A 275 14.94 6.66 -21.13
CA SER A 275 15.75 7.86 -20.85
C SER A 275 15.26 8.69 -19.66
N ASP A 276 13.99 8.55 -19.28
CA ASP A 276 13.41 9.14 -18.07
C ASP A 276 12.71 8.05 -17.25
N ALA A 277 13.47 7.45 -16.34
CA ALA A 277 13.14 6.19 -15.70
C ALA A 277 13.48 6.19 -14.20
N LEU A 278 12.61 5.54 -13.43
CA LEU A 278 12.85 5.13 -12.04
C LEU A 278 13.11 3.63 -12.01
N PHE A 279 14.25 3.21 -11.48
CA PHE A 279 14.61 1.82 -11.27
C PHE A 279 14.37 1.44 -9.82
N LEU A 280 13.60 0.38 -9.59
CA LEU A 280 13.27 -0.13 -8.26
C LEU A 280 13.87 -1.51 -8.10
N THR A 281 14.61 -1.70 -7.01
CA THR A 281 15.34 -2.94 -6.76
C THR A 281 15.24 -3.34 -5.29
N ALA A 282 15.15 -4.65 -5.04
CA ALA A 282 15.17 -5.25 -3.72
C ALA A 282 15.67 -6.71 -3.81
N PRO A 283 16.16 -7.31 -2.72
CA PRO A 283 16.50 -8.73 -2.71
C PRO A 283 15.26 -9.60 -2.99
N ARG A 284 15.48 -10.80 -3.51
CA ARG A 284 14.40 -11.77 -3.79
C ARG A 284 13.99 -12.54 -2.53
N ASN A 285 12.80 -13.12 -2.57
CA ASN A 285 12.20 -13.95 -1.52
C ASN A 285 12.10 -13.21 -0.18
N PRO A 286 11.34 -12.09 -0.12
CA PRO A 286 11.09 -11.39 1.13
C PRO A 286 10.35 -12.29 2.12
N GLN A 287 10.79 -12.28 3.38
CA GLN A 287 10.09 -12.94 4.47
C GLN A 287 9.21 -11.93 5.22
N PRO A 288 8.00 -12.32 5.67
CA PRO A 288 7.19 -11.47 6.52
C PRO A 288 7.92 -11.20 7.84
N SER A 289 7.80 -9.99 8.38
CA SER A 289 8.38 -9.72 9.69
C SER A 289 7.65 -10.51 10.79
N ILE A 290 8.39 -10.89 11.84
CA ILE A 290 7.82 -11.54 13.04
C ILE A 290 6.65 -10.72 13.61
N ARG A 291 6.73 -9.39 13.57
CA ARG A 291 5.67 -8.50 14.05
C ARG A 291 4.38 -8.62 13.21
N SER A 292 4.52 -8.90 11.92
CA SER A 292 3.38 -9.18 11.04
C SER A 292 2.69 -10.46 11.46
N LEU A 293 3.48 -11.50 11.76
CA LEU A 293 2.97 -12.83 12.12
C LEU A 293 2.32 -12.87 13.51
N ILE A 294 2.89 -12.19 14.51
CA ILE A 294 2.40 -12.26 15.90
C ILE A 294 1.10 -11.48 16.09
N ASN A 295 1.01 -10.28 15.51
CA ASN A 295 -0.08 -9.36 15.82
C ASN A 295 -1.23 -9.41 14.80
N ASP A 296 -1.22 -10.39 13.88
CA ASP A 296 -1.96 -10.32 12.61
C ASP A 296 -1.85 -8.93 11.99
N ALA A 297 -0.67 -8.34 12.13
CA ALA A 297 -0.49 -6.95 11.76
C ALA A 297 -0.55 -6.88 10.24
N ARG A 298 -1.28 -5.88 9.75
CA ARG A 298 -1.41 -5.63 8.31
C ARG A 298 -0.02 -5.67 7.64
N PRO A 299 0.14 -6.32 6.47
CA PRO A 299 1.45 -6.49 5.82
C PRO A 299 2.22 -5.17 5.66
N SER A 300 1.47 -4.10 5.36
CA SER A 300 2.04 -2.77 5.21
C SER A 300 2.63 -2.16 6.46
N SER A 301 2.31 -2.68 7.65
CA SER A 301 2.73 -2.19 8.97
C SER A 301 4.22 -2.41 9.22
N SER A 302 4.73 -3.55 8.79
CA SER A 302 6.13 -3.95 8.93
C SER A 302 6.86 -3.92 7.60
N ASP A 303 8.17 -3.76 7.64
CA ASP A 303 9.04 -3.94 6.47
C ASP A 303 9.36 -5.43 6.31
N PRO A 304 9.45 -5.96 5.07
CA PRO A 304 9.88 -7.34 4.83
C PRO A 304 11.31 -7.54 5.33
N VAL A 305 11.62 -8.78 5.69
CA VAL A 305 12.91 -9.19 6.25
C VAL A 305 13.67 -10.01 5.21
N TYR A 306 14.99 -9.85 5.19
CA TYR A 306 15.91 -10.54 4.30
C TYR A 306 17.09 -11.10 5.06
N ASP A 307 17.60 -12.23 4.57
CA ASP A 307 18.82 -12.84 5.08
C ASP A 307 20.05 -12.02 4.67
N GLU A 308 21.13 -12.12 5.44
CA GLU A 308 22.36 -11.39 5.15
C GLU A 308 22.95 -11.78 3.78
N GLN A 309 22.90 -13.06 3.42
CA GLN A 309 23.37 -13.55 2.13
C GLN A 309 22.57 -12.95 0.97
N GLN A 310 21.23 -12.96 1.05
CA GLN A 310 20.35 -12.35 0.04
C GLN A 310 20.72 -10.87 -0.21
N ARG A 311 21.02 -10.14 0.87
CA ARG A 311 21.41 -8.73 0.78
C ARG A 311 22.78 -8.56 0.13
N LEU A 312 23.75 -9.40 0.49
CA LEU A 312 25.10 -9.36 -0.08
C LEU A 312 25.07 -9.68 -1.57
N ASP A 313 24.34 -10.72 -1.97
CA ASP A 313 24.19 -11.13 -3.37
C ASP A 313 23.53 -10.02 -4.19
N HIS A 314 22.46 -9.44 -3.65
CA HIS A 314 21.78 -8.29 -4.25
C HIS A 314 22.70 -7.08 -4.41
N GLN A 315 23.45 -6.72 -3.36
CA GLN A 315 24.42 -5.63 -3.44
C GLN A 315 25.50 -5.88 -4.50
N GLN A 316 25.98 -7.12 -4.62
CA GLN A 316 26.95 -7.49 -5.64
C GLN A 316 26.38 -7.37 -7.06
N ALA A 317 25.16 -7.86 -7.28
CA ALA A 317 24.43 -7.77 -8.54
C ALA A 317 24.28 -6.32 -9.04
N ILE A 318 23.89 -5.41 -8.14
CA ILE A 318 23.51 -4.04 -8.49
C ILE A 318 24.67 -3.05 -8.45
N ARG A 319 25.77 -3.38 -7.77
CA ARG A 319 26.94 -2.49 -7.61
C ARG A 319 27.38 -1.85 -8.92
N ASN A 320 27.53 -2.65 -9.98
CA ASN A 320 27.98 -2.15 -11.28
C ASN A 320 26.94 -1.23 -11.93
N PHE A 321 25.65 -1.54 -11.78
CA PHE A 321 24.57 -0.72 -12.30
C PHE A 321 24.48 0.63 -11.59
N VAL A 322 24.64 0.65 -10.26
CA VAL A 322 24.68 1.89 -9.46
C VAL A 322 25.83 2.78 -9.95
N LEU A 323 27.03 2.22 -10.09
CA LEU A 323 28.19 2.96 -10.60
C LEU A 323 27.94 3.52 -12.01
N ALA A 324 27.30 2.75 -12.89
CA ALA A 324 26.98 3.21 -14.24
C ALA A 324 25.90 4.30 -14.27
N SER A 325 24.89 4.22 -13.40
CA SER A 325 23.69 5.06 -13.43
C SER A 325 23.86 6.41 -12.73
N ASN A 326 24.77 6.55 -11.76
CA ASN A 326 24.94 7.75 -10.93
C ASN A 326 25.08 9.08 -11.70
N ASN A 327 25.65 9.04 -12.91
CA ASN A 327 25.86 10.24 -13.72
C ASN A 327 24.88 10.38 -14.91
N ILE A 328 23.84 9.54 -14.97
CA ILE A 328 22.81 9.64 -16.01
C ILE A 328 21.70 10.57 -15.50
N PRO A 329 21.45 11.71 -16.17
CA PRO A 329 20.35 12.58 -15.79
C PRO A 329 19.03 11.87 -16.03
N ARG A 330 18.05 12.08 -15.15
CA ARG A 330 16.70 11.50 -15.28
C ARG A 330 16.67 9.96 -15.25
N VAL A 331 17.72 9.36 -14.71
CA VAL A 331 17.70 7.99 -14.20
C VAL A 331 17.93 8.05 -12.70
N GLU A 332 17.14 7.30 -11.94
CA GLU A 332 17.25 7.21 -10.48
C GLU A 332 16.99 5.76 -10.11
N LEU A 333 17.83 5.23 -9.22
CA LEU A 333 17.67 3.90 -8.66
C LEU A 333 17.32 4.05 -7.18
N ILE A 334 16.28 3.34 -6.74
CA ILE A 334 15.88 3.25 -5.34
C ILE A 334 15.98 1.79 -4.93
N GLU A 335 16.80 1.54 -3.92
CA GLU A 335 16.86 0.26 -3.20
C GLU A 335 15.78 0.27 -2.12
N LEU A 336 14.77 -0.59 -2.24
CA LEU A 336 13.59 -0.57 -1.37
C LEU A 336 13.88 -1.10 0.05
N ASP A 337 14.90 -1.95 0.21
CA ASP A 337 15.37 -2.49 1.51
C ASP A 337 16.48 -1.63 2.17
N ALA A 338 16.89 -0.52 1.53
CA ALA A 338 17.99 0.29 2.04
C ALA A 338 17.57 1.12 3.27
N LEU A 339 17.52 0.50 4.45
CA LEU A 339 17.53 1.19 5.72
C LEU A 339 18.97 1.58 6.08
N THR A 340 19.26 2.87 6.26
CA THR A 340 20.58 3.30 6.74
C THR A 340 20.81 2.77 8.15
N GLN A 341 22.06 2.46 8.50
CA GLN A 341 22.45 1.98 9.84
C GLN A 341 21.95 2.93 10.94
N GLU A 342 22.07 4.24 10.71
CA GLU A 342 21.54 5.27 11.60
C GLU A 342 20.03 5.13 11.86
N TYR A 343 19.24 4.78 10.83
CA TYR A 343 17.80 4.58 11.00
C TYR A 343 17.47 3.31 11.76
N ARG A 344 18.26 2.23 11.58
CA ARG A 344 18.09 0.97 12.31
C ARG A 344 18.32 1.19 13.81
N ASP A 345 19.42 1.82 14.16
CA ASP A 345 19.82 2.05 15.55
C ASP A 345 18.92 3.10 16.23
N ASN A 346 18.37 4.04 15.46
CA ASN A 346 17.49 5.11 15.95
C ASN A 346 16.01 4.89 15.60
N THR A 347 15.59 3.65 15.32
CA THR A 347 14.19 3.33 14.96
C THR A 347 13.21 3.88 16.01
N ALA A 348 13.58 3.88 17.29
CA ALA A 348 12.76 4.40 18.40
C ALA A 348 12.78 5.94 18.54
N LYS A 349 13.75 6.64 17.94
CA LYS A 349 13.93 8.10 18.08
C LYS A 349 13.47 8.87 16.85
N THR A 350 13.35 8.20 15.71
CA THR A 350 12.90 8.83 14.47
C THR A 350 11.38 8.96 14.49
N SER A 351 10.87 10.15 14.23
CA SER A 351 9.42 10.37 14.07
C SER A 351 8.92 9.56 12.87
N ASP A 352 7.85 8.78 13.05
CA ASP A 352 7.15 8.01 12.00
C ASP A 352 6.74 8.83 10.77
N ASP A 353 6.69 10.15 10.93
CA ASP A 353 6.28 11.11 9.91
C ASP A 353 7.42 11.46 8.91
N LYS A 354 8.68 11.08 9.19
CA LYS A 354 9.82 11.30 8.28
C LYS A 354 9.95 10.15 7.29
N LYS A 355 10.26 10.51 6.03
CA LYS A 355 10.59 9.54 4.98
C LYS A 355 11.77 8.67 5.43
N LYS A 356 11.57 7.36 5.45
CA LYS A 356 12.67 6.41 5.68
C LYS A 356 13.53 6.27 4.41
N PRO A 357 14.84 6.04 4.53
CA PRO A 357 15.64 5.64 3.38
C PRO A 357 15.07 4.34 2.80
N GLY A 358 15.03 4.24 1.46
CA GLY A 358 14.36 3.14 0.74
C GLY A 358 12.83 3.23 0.65
N GLU A 359 12.16 4.12 1.42
CA GLU A 359 10.70 4.28 1.32
C GLU A 359 10.32 4.85 -0.04
N LEU A 360 9.50 4.11 -0.80
CA LEU A 360 8.98 4.56 -2.08
C LEU A 360 7.72 5.41 -1.88
N HIS A 361 7.73 6.64 -2.40
CA HIS A 361 6.53 7.49 -2.41
C HIS A 361 5.87 7.58 -3.79
N ALA A 362 4.54 7.80 -3.77
CA ALA A 362 3.77 8.04 -4.99
C ALA A 362 4.31 9.20 -5.84
N TYR A 363 4.88 10.24 -5.20
CA TYR A 363 5.53 11.34 -5.92
C TYR A 363 6.71 10.87 -6.78
N GLU A 364 7.55 9.98 -6.28
CA GLU A 364 8.76 9.50 -6.98
C GLU A 364 8.38 8.65 -8.19
N VAL A 365 7.38 7.78 -8.02
CA VAL A 365 6.76 6.98 -9.08
C VAL A 365 6.20 7.89 -10.19
N LEU A 366 5.52 8.98 -9.83
CA LEU A 366 4.89 9.89 -10.79
C LEU A 366 5.88 10.88 -11.43
N ARG A 367 6.95 11.23 -10.73
CA ARG A 367 7.98 12.17 -11.19
C ARG A 367 8.68 11.68 -12.46
N ARG A 368 8.89 10.38 -12.61
CA ARG A 368 9.52 9.77 -13.79
C ARG A 368 8.48 9.26 -14.75
N HIS A 369 8.76 9.32 -16.06
CA HIS A 369 7.82 8.81 -17.05
C HIS A 369 7.65 7.29 -16.93
N LYS A 370 8.75 6.54 -16.82
CA LYS A 370 8.76 5.08 -16.72
C LYS A 370 9.20 4.58 -15.35
N VAL A 371 8.68 3.44 -14.96
CA VAL A 371 9.09 2.70 -13.76
C VAL A 371 9.51 1.31 -14.19
N ILE A 372 10.74 0.94 -13.84
CA ILE A 372 11.30 -0.37 -14.10
C ILE A 372 11.54 -1.05 -12.76
N CYS A 373 10.94 -2.22 -12.56
CA CYS A 373 11.11 -3.02 -11.35
C CYS A 373 11.88 -4.29 -11.67
N ASP A 374 12.84 -4.66 -10.83
CA ASP A 374 13.34 -6.03 -10.77
C ASP A 374 12.31 -6.96 -10.14
N LEU A 375 12.44 -8.28 -10.36
CA LEU A 375 11.57 -9.28 -9.74
C LEU A 375 11.53 -9.15 -8.22
N GLY A 376 12.69 -8.97 -7.56
CA GLY A 376 12.74 -8.76 -6.11
C GLY A 376 12.02 -7.49 -5.65
N ALA A 377 12.00 -6.42 -6.47
CA ALA A 377 11.24 -5.22 -6.16
C ALA A 377 9.73 -5.43 -6.28
N VAL A 378 9.29 -6.26 -7.24
CA VAL A 378 7.88 -6.66 -7.35
C VAL A 378 7.45 -7.44 -6.12
N GLU A 379 8.23 -8.46 -5.73
CA GLU A 379 7.99 -9.27 -4.53
C GLU A 379 7.94 -8.39 -3.27
N TRP A 380 8.89 -7.46 -3.12
CA TRP A 380 8.89 -6.50 -2.01
C TRP A 380 7.62 -5.64 -1.99
N LEU A 381 7.18 -5.14 -3.15
CA LEU A 381 5.98 -4.30 -3.25
C LEU A 381 4.71 -5.08 -2.96
N GLU A 382 4.63 -6.33 -3.40
CA GLU A 382 3.52 -7.23 -3.09
C GLU A 382 3.45 -7.50 -1.59
N GLU A 383 4.55 -7.95 -0.98
CA GLU A 383 4.61 -8.20 0.47
C GLU A 383 4.29 -6.92 1.27
N LYS A 384 4.90 -5.79 0.90
CA LYS A 384 4.70 -4.52 1.61
C LYS A 384 3.30 -3.95 1.44
N LEU A 385 2.64 -4.14 0.31
CA LEU A 385 1.30 -3.58 0.07
C LEU A 385 0.19 -4.62 0.31
N GLY A 386 0.53 -5.84 0.72
CA GLY A 386 -0.41 -6.94 0.96
C GLY A 386 -1.02 -7.49 -0.33
N GLY A 387 -0.20 -7.66 -1.38
CA GLY A 387 -0.50 -8.46 -2.55
C GLY A 387 -0.11 -9.93 -2.35
N ALA A 388 -0.59 -10.80 -3.23
CA ALA A 388 -0.19 -12.21 -3.24
C ALA A 388 1.10 -12.36 -4.04
N ILE A 389 2.06 -13.11 -3.49
CA ILE A 389 3.34 -13.42 -4.14
C ILE A 389 3.12 -14.61 -5.08
N PHE A 390 3.26 -14.38 -6.38
CA PHE A 390 3.12 -15.42 -7.41
C PHE A 390 4.45 -15.77 -8.09
N HIS A 391 5.53 -15.07 -7.74
CA HIS A 391 6.83 -15.12 -8.40
C HIS A 391 7.71 -16.23 -7.84
N GLN A 392 7.16 -17.43 -7.66
CA GLN A 392 7.97 -18.59 -7.33
C GLN A 392 8.67 -19.09 -8.60
N GLU A 393 10.00 -19.19 -8.55
CA GLU A 393 10.69 -20.23 -9.30
C GLU A 393 10.31 -21.53 -8.62
N ALA A 394 9.19 -22.12 -9.02
CA ALA A 394 8.87 -23.46 -8.58
C ALA A 394 10.00 -24.36 -9.06
N GLY A 395 10.81 -24.85 -8.12
CA GLY A 395 11.73 -25.93 -8.40
C GLY A 395 10.90 -27.08 -9.00
N PRO A 396 11.35 -27.74 -10.08
CA PRO A 396 10.59 -28.83 -10.70
C PRO A 396 10.19 -29.91 -9.68
N ASP A 397 10.95 -30.05 -8.58
CA ASP A 397 10.74 -31.03 -7.52
C ASP A 397 9.53 -30.67 -6.61
N GLU A 398 9.28 -29.39 -6.31
CA GLU A 398 8.14 -28.96 -5.45
C GLU A 398 6.79 -29.06 -6.19
N LEU A 399 6.80 -28.91 -7.53
CA LEU A 399 5.62 -29.17 -8.35
C LEU A 399 5.30 -30.67 -8.43
N ALA A 400 6.32 -31.53 -8.40
CA ALA A 400 6.11 -32.98 -8.34
C ALA A 400 5.53 -33.38 -6.97
N ASP A 401 6.04 -32.83 -5.87
CA ASP A 401 5.56 -33.14 -4.52
C ASP A 401 4.14 -32.62 -4.27
N SER A 402 3.79 -31.43 -4.77
CA SER A 402 2.43 -30.89 -4.67
C SER A 402 1.42 -31.62 -5.56
N LEU A 403 1.84 -32.13 -6.72
CA LEU A 403 0.99 -33.01 -7.54
C LEU A 403 0.81 -34.39 -6.90
N GLN A 404 1.84 -34.94 -6.25
CA GLN A 404 1.74 -36.19 -5.51
C GLN A 404 0.85 -36.06 -4.28
N HIS A 405 0.97 -34.97 -3.50
CA HIS A 405 0.10 -34.72 -2.35
C HIS A 405 -1.38 -34.60 -2.76
N ASN A 406 -1.67 -33.85 -3.83
CA ASN A 406 -3.04 -33.72 -4.35
C ASN A 406 -3.59 -35.06 -4.90
N GLN A 407 -2.73 -35.94 -5.45
CA GLN A 407 -3.15 -37.27 -5.89
C GLN A 407 -3.40 -38.23 -4.72
N LEU A 408 -2.61 -38.14 -3.65
CA LEU A 408 -2.79 -38.94 -2.43
C LEU A 408 -4.06 -38.52 -1.67
N ASP A 409 -4.35 -37.21 -1.60
CA ASP A 409 -5.59 -36.71 -1.02
C ASP A 409 -6.82 -37.14 -1.83
N ALA A 410 -6.73 -37.10 -3.17
CA ALA A 410 -7.80 -37.61 -4.03
C ALA A 410 -8.01 -39.13 -3.91
N ALA A 411 -6.94 -39.90 -3.66
CA ALA A 411 -7.02 -41.34 -3.43
C ALA A 411 -7.60 -41.68 -2.05
N ASN A 412 -7.22 -40.94 -1.00
CA ASN A 412 -7.76 -41.12 0.35
C ASN A 412 -9.25 -40.76 0.45
N ILE A 413 -9.72 -39.77 -0.32
CA ILE A 413 -11.14 -39.43 -0.42
C ILE A 413 -11.92 -40.54 -1.14
N ALA A 414 -11.31 -41.22 -2.13
CA ALA A 414 -11.95 -42.33 -2.84
C ALA A 414 -12.02 -43.63 -2.01
N GLU A 415 -11.07 -43.89 -1.10
CA GLU A 415 -11.11 -45.05 -0.20
C GLU A 415 -12.08 -44.88 0.98
N ALA A 416 -12.36 -43.63 1.40
CA ALA A 416 -13.28 -43.33 2.49
C ALA A 416 -14.77 -43.52 2.13
N ASP A 417 -15.12 -43.54 0.85
CA ASP A 417 -16.50 -43.66 0.34
C ASP A 417 -16.92 -45.10 -0.06
N THR A 418 -16.12 -46.11 0.29
CA THR A 418 -16.49 -47.53 0.10
C THR A 418 -17.10 -48.14 1.37
N PRO A 419 -18.43 -48.35 1.46
CA PRO A 419 -19.04 -49.00 2.62
C PRO A 419 -18.72 -50.50 2.64
N SER A 420 -18.17 -50.95 3.76
CA SER A 420 -17.78 -52.34 4.02
C SER A 420 -18.98 -53.22 4.39
N GLU A 421 -19.28 -54.20 3.54
CA GLU A 421 -20.27 -55.24 3.78
C GLU A 421 -19.72 -56.27 4.79
N GLN A 422 -20.41 -56.42 5.91
CA GLN A 422 -20.15 -57.45 6.92
C GLN A 422 -20.78 -58.79 6.50
N SER A 423 -19.99 -59.87 6.46
CA SER A 423 -20.56 -61.22 6.45
C SER A 423 -19.74 -62.21 7.29
N GLN A 424 -20.37 -62.56 8.42
CA GLN A 424 -20.33 -63.77 9.24
C GLN A 424 -19.40 -64.93 8.82
N SER A 425 -18.59 -65.38 9.78
CA SER A 425 -17.89 -66.66 9.78
C SER A 425 -18.68 -67.70 10.57
N ASP A 426 -19.02 -68.84 9.95
CA ASP A 426 -19.24 -70.09 10.69
C ASP A 426 -18.79 -71.32 9.87
N LEU A 427 -17.81 -72.01 10.46
CA LEU A 427 -17.65 -73.47 10.58
C LEU A 427 -17.51 -74.39 9.34
N ASN A 428 -16.27 -74.85 9.21
CA ASN A 428 -15.81 -76.24 9.10
C ASN A 428 -15.65 -76.96 7.73
N PRO A 429 -14.69 -77.91 7.67
CA PRO A 429 -13.97 -78.26 6.44
C PRO A 429 -14.17 -79.72 5.99
N ALA A 430 -13.95 -80.02 4.71
CA ALA A 430 -13.36 -81.29 4.27
C ALA A 430 -12.88 -81.24 2.80
N PRO A 431 -11.78 -81.92 2.45
CA PRO A 431 -11.12 -81.79 1.14
C PRO A 431 -11.24 -83.06 0.29
N VAL A 432 -11.45 -82.96 -1.03
CA VAL A 432 -11.24 -84.10 -1.95
C VAL A 432 -10.84 -83.61 -3.35
N THR A 433 -9.54 -83.75 -3.62
CA THR A 433 -8.82 -84.22 -4.84
C THR A 433 -9.22 -83.76 -6.27
N PRO A 434 -8.22 -83.62 -7.17
CA PRO A 434 -8.38 -83.07 -8.52
C PRO A 434 -8.48 -84.16 -9.59
N GLN A 435 -8.93 -83.82 -10.79
CA GLN A 435 -8.30 -84.17 -12.08
C GLN A 435 -9.16 -83.75 -13.30
N PRO A 436 -8.55 -83.64 -14.50
CA PRO A 436 -8.82 -82.62 -15.50
C PRO A 436 -9.47 -83.17 -16.77
N SER A 437 -9.86 -82.26 -17.67
CA SER A 437 -10.04 -82.42 -19.14
C SER A 437 -11.15 -81.46 -19.57
N ALA A 438 -11.25 -80.94 -20.78
CA ALA A 438 -10.40 -80.76 -21.94
C ALA A 438 -11.32 -80.02 -22.93
N ALA A 439 -10.75 -79.15 -23.77
CA ALA A 439 -11.40 -78.56 -24.97
C ALA A 439 -12.64 -77.66 -24.70
N ALA A 440 -12.86 -76.57 -25.41
CA ALA A 440 -12.36 -76.08 -26.69
C ALA A 440 -12.36 -74.54 -26.66
#